data_AF-A0A183AQN8-F1
#
_entry.id   AF-A0A183AQN8-F1
#
_cell.length_a   1.000
_cell.length_b   1.000
_cell.length_c   1.000
_cell.angle_alpha   90.00
_cell.angle_beta   90.00
_cell.angle_gamma   90.00
#
_symmetry.space_group_name_H-M   'P 1'
#
loop_
_entity.id
_entity.type
_entity.pdbx_description
1 polymer ?
#
loop_
_entity_poly.entity_id
_entity_poly.type
_entity_poly.pdbx_seq_one_letter_code
_entity_poly.pdbx_strand_id
1 'polypeptide(L)'
;MEWFQSNQTTMDEVARDMFDLIIADYLDHLMFCANAPMSVNSSLPNSEVSCLASSGIPVQPTIALGGFKGKNYNESTCIVLTFLVNNNPDPRSPQVKKAELWESEYIRTVNEWARNHSETVIVSFQAERSVEDEINRQSDADILIVLISYLVMFVYVSIFLASYRSCRTLFVDLRITLGLGGVLIVILSVVSSVGMWSYVGTPATLIIIEVIPFLVLAVGVDNIFILVHDFEFDEQEADQILCSEERRQNCAVGRSNPDWASQVGDDVPLHPHPNLTQTIRAIVAARVGRTLGRVGPSILLTSVAESVAFFCGSLTSMPAVRAFALYAGVAILFNFLLQIFAFVALLTLDARRRAVSMNITYTILLQIIFLH
;
A
#
# COMPACT_ATOMS: atom_id res chain seq x y z
N MET A 1 -12.66 37.86 -27.87
CA MET A 1 -11.61 37.72 -28.91
C MET A 1 -12.14 37.03 -30.17
N GLU A 2 -12.65 35.80 -30.09
CA GLU A 2 -13.12 35.11 -31.31
C GLU A 2 -14.32 35.78 -32.02
N TRP A 3 -15.22 36.46 -31.29
CA TRP A 3 -16.27 37.32 -31.91
C TRP A 3 -15.71 38.51 -32.70
N PHE A 4 -14.42 38.82 -32.54
CA PHE A 4 -13.68 39.83 -33.29
C PHE A 4 -12.58 39.18 -34.15
N GLN A 5 -12.72 37.89 -34.47
CA GLN A 5 -11.78 37.09 -35.27
C GLN A 5 -10.32 37.14 -34.76
N SER A 6 -10.16 37.32 -33.44
CA SER A 6 -8.85 37.45 -32.79
C SER A 6 -7.97 38.56 -33.39
N ASN A 7 -8.60 39.60 -33.95
CA ASN A 7 -7.95 40.80 -34.46
C ASN A 7 -8.22 41.99 -33.52
N GLN A 8 -7.16 42.67 -33.10
CA GLN A 8 -7.26 43.81 -32.20
C GLN A 8 -7.86 45.04 -32.89
N THR A 9 -7.56 45.25 -34.18
CA THR A 9 -8.05 46.42 -34.92
C THR A 9 -9.57 46.47 -34.98
N THR A 10 -10.21 45.34 -35.24
CA THR A 10 -11.68 45.20 -35.24
C THR A 10 -12.30 45.34 -33.85
N MET A 11 -11.54 45.10 -32.78
CA MET A 11 -12.01 45.32 -31.41
C MET A 11 -11.96 46.80 -31.02
N ASP A 12 -10.96 47.54 -31.53
CA ASP A 12 -10.76 48.95 -31.24
C ASP A 12 -11.57 49.88 -32.18
N GLU A 13 -12.33 49.32 -33.12
CA GLU A 13 -13.22 50.05 -34.03
C GLU A 13 -14.42 50.68 -33.29
N VAL A 14 -14.72 51.93 -33.62
CA VAL A 14 -15.80 52.69 -32.99
C VAL A 14 -16.58 53.45 -34.07
N ALA A 15 -17.91 53.35 -34.03
CA ALA A 15 -18.77 54.13 -34.93
C ALA A 15 -19.12 55.47 -34.29
N ARG A 16 -18.97 56.55 -35.06
CA ARG A 16 -19.24 57.92 -34.63
C ARG A 16 -20.35 58.57 -35.45
N ASP A 17 -21.10 59.45 -34.81
CA ASP A 17 -22.14 60.25 -35.47
C ASP A 17 -21.56 61.48 -36.18
N MET A 18 -22.45 62.28 -36.78
CA MET A 18 -22.09 63.53 -37.46
C MET A 18 -21.52 64.60 -36.51
N PHE A 19 -21.66 64.42 -35.19
CA PHE A 19 -21.15 65.30 -34.14
C PHE A 19 -19.90 64.72 -33.44
N ASP A 20 -19.30 63.66 -33.99
CA ASP A 20 -18.14 62.94 -33.45
C ASP A 20 -18.39 62.19 -32.11
N LEU A 21 -19.66 61.99 -31.74
CA LEU A 21 -20.05 61.18 -30.59
C LEU A 21 -20.02 59.70 -30.94
N ILE A 22 -19.60 58.88 -29.98
CA ILE A 22 -19.57 57.42 -30.11
C ILE A 22 -21.00 56.88 -30.07
N ILE A 23 -21.43 56.24 -31.16
CA ILE A 23 -22.75 55.60 -31.27
C ILE A 23 -22.67 54.13 -30.88
N ALA A 24 -21.59 53.44 -31.28
CA ALA A 24 -21.40 52.03 -30.99
C ALA A 24 -19.92 51.69 -30.83
N ASP A 25 -19.62 50.76 -29.94
CA ASP A 25 -18.28 50.27 -29.65
C ASP A 25 -18.22 48.72 -29.60
N TYR A 26 -17.13 48.19 -29.06
CA TYR A 26 -16.92 46.75 -28.91
C TYR A 26 -17.97 46.07 -28.02
N LEU A 27 -18.56 46.78 -27.05
CA LEU A 27 -19.53 46.22 -26.11
C LEU A 27 -20.85 45.94 -26.83
N ASP A 28 -21.27 46.82 -27.73
CA ASP A 28 -22.47 46.63 -28.54
C ASP A 28 -22.34 45.42 -29.47
N HIS A 29 -21.19 45.29 -30.13
CA HIS A 29 -20.88 44.10 -30.96
C HIS A 29 -20.85 42.82 -30.14
N LEU A 30 -20.19 42.84 -28.98
CA LEU A 30 -20.13 41.71 -28.07
C LEU A 30 -21.52 41.26 -27.61
N MET A 31 -22.39 42.22 -27.29
CA MET A 31 -23.76 41.94 -26.86
C MET A 31 -24.64 41.42 -28.00
N PHE A 32 -24.45 41.94 -29.21
CA PHE A 32 -25.12 41.42 -30.40
C PHE A 32 -24.72 39.96 -30.65
N CYS A 33 -23.41 39.66 -30.66
CA CYS A 33 -22.92 38.31 -30.90
C CYS A 33 -23.25 37.33 -29.77
N ALA A 34 -23.32 37.80 -28.52
CA ALA A 34 -23.78 36.97 -27.40
C ALA A 34 -25.25 36.55 -27.58
N ASN A 35 -26.11 37.45 -28.09
CA ASN A 35 -27.53 37.14 -28.33
C ASN A 35 -27.78 36.40 -29.65
N ALA A 36 -26.96 36.63 -30.66
CA ALA A 36 -27.07 36.05 -32.00
C ALA A 36 -25.73 35.47 -32.51
N PRO A 37 -25.23 34.38 -31.90
CA PRO A 37 -23.87 33.87 -32.14
C PRO A 37 -23.65 33.27 -33.54
N MET A 38 -24.73 33.02 -34.30
CA MET A 38 -24.67 32.49 -35.66
C MET A 38 -24.74 33.58 -36.73
N SER A 39 -24.77 34.86 -36.34
CA SER A 39 -24.87 35.96 -37.28
C SER A 39 -23.58 36.09 -38.09
N VAL A 40 -23.72 36.11 -39.42
CA VAL A 40 -22.59 36.33 -40.33
C VAL A 40 -22.27 37.80 -40.53
N ASN A 41 -23.19 38.69 -40.14
CA ASN A 41 -23.07 40.13 -40.12
C ASN A 41 -23.44 40.67 -38.74
N SER A 42 -22.77 41.72 -38.30
CA SER A 42 -23.08 42.42 -37.06
C SER A 42 -23.86 43.71 -37.29
N SER A 43 -24.33 44.28 -36.19
CA SER A 43 -24.71 45.69 -36.12
C SER A 43 -23.47 46.60 -36.14
N LEU A 44 -23.66 47.91 -36.02
CA LEU A 44 -22.61 48.89 -35.74
C LEU A 44 -21.68 48.39 -34.60
N PRO A 45 -20.36 48.70 -34.60
CA PRO A 45 -19.69 49.75 -35.38
C PRO A 45 -19.32 49.38 -36.84
N ASN A 46 -19.21 48.10 -37.15
CA ASN A 46 -18.86 47.62 -38.48
C ASN A 46 -19.76 46.43 -38.84
N SER A 47 -20.62 46.59 -39.84
CA SER A 47 -21.59 45.57 -40.23
C SER A 47 -20.99 44.39 -41.01
N GLU A 48 -19.73 44.50 -41.41
CA GLU A 48 -19.01 43.45 -42.16
C GLU A 48 -18.36 42.42 -41.23
N VAL A 49 -18.31 42.69 -39.93
CA VAL A 49 -17.72 41.79 -38.93
C VAL A 49 -18.69 40.64 -38.64
N SER A 50 -18.16 39.42 -38.63
CA SER A 50 -18.94 38.23 -38.32
C SER A 50 -18.98 37.97 -36.82
N CYS A 51 -20.03 37.31 -36.31
CA CYS A 51 -20.01 36.74 -34.95
C CYS A 51 -19.41 35.34 -34.91
N LEU A 52 -18.94 34.80 -36.04
CA LEU A 52 -18.25 33.52 -36.10
C LEU A 52 -16.79 33.67 -35.65
N ALA A 53 -16.25 32.60 -35.07
CA ALA A 53 -14.82 32.50 -34.79
C ALA A 53 -13.99 32.63 -36.07
N SER A 54 -12.68 32.85 -35.91
CA SER A 54 -11.70 32.79 -37.00
C SER A 54 -11.75 31.46 -37.79
N SER A 55 -12.20 30.39 -37.15
CA SER A 55 -12.42 29.06 -37.75
C SER A 55 -13.74 28.91 -38.51
N GLY A 56 -14.61 29.93 -38.49
CA GLY A 56 -15.95 29.88 -39.08
C GLY A 56 -17.01 29.18 -38.23
N ILE A 57 -16.66 28.77 -37.00
CA ILE A 57 -17.57 28.09 -36.07
C ILE A 57 -18.26 29.15 -35.18
N PRO A 58 -19.58 29.07 -34.95
CA PRO A 58 -20.26 29.97 -34.02
C PRO A 58 -19.80 29.73 -32.58
N VAL A 59 -19.45 30.81 -31.88
CA VAL A 59 -19.04 30.75 -30.48
C VAL A 59 -20.24 31.05 -29.59
N GLN A 60 -20.74 30.02 -28.90
CA GLN A 60 -21.85 30.18 -27.99
C GLN A 60 -21.41 30.98 -26.74
N PRO A 61 -22.19 31.97 -26.25
CA PRO A 61 -21.83 32.71 -25.03
C PRO A 61 -21.67 31.81 -23.80
N THR A 62 -22.36 30.67 -23.71
CA THR A 62 -22.27 29.74 -22.58
C THR A 62 -20.94 29.00 -22.48
N ILE A 63 -20.14 28.96 -23.56
CA ILE A 63 -18.80 28.35 -23.56
C ILE A 63 -17.69 29.39 -23.38
N ALA A 64 -17.96 30.67 -23.65
CA ALA A 64 -16.98 31.75 -23.61
C ALA A 64 -17.11 32.63 -22.35
N LEU A 65 -18.32 32.76 -21.79
CA LEU A 65 -18.62 33.58 -20.62
C LEU A 65 -19.16 32.70 -19.48
N GLY A 66 -18.91 33.12 -18.24
CA GLY A 66 -19.40 32.46 -17.03
C GLY A 66 -19.96 33.45 -16.02
N GLY A 67 -20.79 32.95 -15.09
CA GLY A 67 -21.29 33.74 -13.95
C GLY A 67 -22.48 34.65 -14.22
N PHE A 68 -23.15 34.53 -15.37
CA PHE A 68 -24.35 35.30 -15.71
C PHE A 68 -25.65 34.54 -15.36
N LYS A 69 -26.77 35.27 -15.30
CA LYS A 69 -28.12 34.70 -15.08
C LYS A 69 -28.98 34.83 -16.34
N GLY A 70 -29.52 33.71 -16.80
CA GLY A 70 -30.41 33.69 -17.97
C GLY A 70 -29.71 34.19 -19.24
N LYS A 71 -30.16 35.33 -19.77
CA LYS A 71 -29.61 35.99 -20.98
C LYS A 71 -28.83 37.28 -20.69
N ASN A 72 -28.58 37.60 -19.43
CA ASN A 72 -27.88 38.83 -19.02
C ASN A 72 -26.36 38.65 -19.12
N TYR A 73 -25.82 38.61 -20.34
CA TYR A 73 -24.39 38.37 -20.57
C TYR A 73 -23.46 39.52 -20.08
N ASN A 74 -23.99 40.72 -19.85
CA ASN A 74 -23.28 41.85 -19.20
C ASN A 74 -22.76 41.52 -17.81
N GLU A 75 -23.53 40.75 -17.04
CA GLU A 75 -23.22 40.42 -15.65
C GLU A 75 -22.18 39.30 -15.53
N SER A 76 -21.56 38.85 -16.63
CA SER A 76 -20.57 37.78 -16.60
C SER A 76 -19.37 38.15 -15.73
N THR A 77 -19.00 37.27 -14.81
CA THR A 77 -17.87 37.46 -13.89
C THR A 77 -16.61 36.72 -14.32
N CYS A 78 -16.72 35.82 -15.29
CA CYS A 78 -15.63 34.97 -15.74
C CYS A 78 -15.61 34.86 -17.27
N ILE A 79 -14.41 34.77 -17.83
CA ILE A 79 -14.15 34.48 -19.23
C ILE A 79 -13.52 33.10 -19.30
N VAL A 80 -14.04 32.25 -20.17
CA VAL A 80 -13.57 30.87 -20.36
C VAL A 80 -12.85 30.79 -21.70
N LEU A 81 -11.62 30.29 -21.66
CA LEU A 81 -10.82 30.00 -22.85
C LEU A 81 -10.65 28.48 -22.93
N THR A 82 -11.02 27.90 -24.07
CA THR A 82 -10.91 26.45 -24.31
C THR A 82 -10.09 26.21 -25.56
N PHE A 83 -8.97 25.50 -25.40
CA PHE A 83 -8.12 25.07 -26.50
C PHE A 83 -8.39 23.59 -26.76
N LEU A 84 -8.88 23.28 -27.96
CA LEU A 84 -9.16 21.91 -28.36
C LEU A 84 -7.93 21.31 -29.03
N VAL A 85 -7.44 20.20 -28.48
CA VAL A 85 -6.30 19.44 -29.01
C VAL A 85 -6.80 18.10 -29.52
N ASN A 86 -6.29 17.66 -30.68
CA ASN A 86 -6.68 16.39 -31.28
C ASN A 86 -6.12 15.21 -30.46
N ASN A 87 -7.00 14.30 -30.06
CA ASN A 87 -6.63 13.07 -29.37
C ASN A 87 -6.54 11.88 -30.36
N ASN A 88 -5.84 10.81 -29.97
CA ASN A 88 -5.71 9.57 -30.72
C ASN A 88 -6.06 8.37 -29.81
N PRO A 89 -6.84 7.36 -30.27
CA PRO A 89 -7.15 6.19 -29.46
C PRO A 89 -5.93 5.39 -28.97
N ASP A 90 -4.80 5.45 -29.69
CA ASP A 90 -3.55 4.86 -29.22
C ASP A 90 -2.76 5.88 -28.36
N PRO A 91 -2.66 5.67 -27.03
CA PRO A 91 -1.92 6.56 -26.13
C PRO A 91 -0.41 6.57 -26.42
N ARG A 92 0.12 5.55 -27.10
CA ARG A 92 1.56 5.49 -27.44
C ARG A 92 1.88 6.16 -28.77
N SER A 93 0.87 6.65 -29.47
CA SER A 93 1.05 7.32 -30.75
C SER A 93 1.92 8.57 -30.64
N PRO A 94 2.70 8.91 -31.67
CA PRO A 94 3.55 10.10 -31.64
C PRO A 94 2.74 11.40 -31.57
N GLN A 95 1.47 11.39 -31.99
CA GLN A 95 0.57 12.54 -31.88
C GLN A 95 0.23 12.87 -30.43
N VAL A 96 -0.12 11.87 -29.62
CA VAL A 96 -0.44 12.06 -28.20
C VAL A 96 0.77 12.60 -27.45
N LYS A 97 1.97 12.05 -27.69
CA LYS A 97 3.21 12.57 -27.09
C LYS A 97 3.49 14.03 -27.45
N LYS A 98 3.19 14.44 -28.69
CA LYS A 98 3.33 15.85 -29.10
C LYS A 98 2.31 16.74 -28.40
N ALA A 99 1.07 16.27 -28.25
CA ALA A 99 0.03 16.97 -27.50
C ALA A 99 0.43 17.12 -26.02
N GLU A 100 0.89 16.05 -25.37
CA GLU A 100 1.38 16.07 -23.99
C GLU A 100 2.52 17.07 -23.79
N LEU A 101 3.48 17.16 -24.73
CA LEU A 101 4.57 18.13 -24.67
C LEU A 101 4.07 19.58 -24.79
N TRP A 102 3.10 19.82 -25.69
CA TRP A 102 2.47 21.12 -25.83
C TRP A 102 1.69 21.52 -24.57
N GLU A 103 0.93 20.59 -23.99
CA GLU A 103 0.17 20.79 -22.76
C GLU A 103 1.09 21.08 -21.56
N SER A 104 2.24 20.41 -21.48
CA SER A 104 3.25 20.67 -20.45
C SER A 104 3.78 22.10 -20.51
N GLU A 105 4.10 22.57 -21.72
CA GLU A 105 4.59 23.94 -21.93
C GLU A 105 3.48 24.99 -21.73
N TYR A 106 2.24 24.65 -22.10
CA TYR A 106 1.05 25.45 -21.81
C TYR A 106 0.89 25.67 -20.30
N ILE A 107 0.89 24.60 -19.51
CA ILE A 107 0.78 24.68 -18.04
C ILE A 107 1.90 25.57 -17.49
N ARG A 108 3.14 25.36 -17.94
CA ARG A 108 4.29 26.14 -17.47
C ARG A 108 4.13 27.63 -17.76
N THR A 109 3.78 27.97 -18.99
CA THR A 109 3.65 29.35 -19.46
C THR A 109 2.48 30.06 -18.81
N VAL A 110 1.32 29.40 -18.70
CA VAL A 110 0.14 29.98 -18.04
C VAL A 110 0.39 30.17 -16.55
N ASN A 111 1.04 29.22 -15.88
CA ASN A 111 1.39 29.34 -14.47
C ASN A 111 2.40 30.47 -14.21
N GLU A 112 3.39 30.65 -15.08
CA GLU A 112 4.32 31.78 -15.02
C GLU A 112 3.60 33.12 -15.24
N TRP A 113 2.75 33.20 -16.26
CA TRP A 113 1.98 34.41 -16.58
C TRP A 113 1.00 34.77 -15.46
N ALA A 114 0.29 33.79 -14.91
CA ALA A 114 -0.66 33.95 -13.82
C ALA A 114 0.02 34.45 -12.54
N ARG A 115 1.21 33.93 -12.21
CA ARG A 115 2.01 34.42 -11.08
C ARG A 115 2.47 35.86 -11.26
N ASN A 116 2.78 36.27 -12.49
CA ASN A 116 3.19 37.65 -12.78
C ASN A 116 2.03 38.66 -12.75
N HIS A 117 0.79 38.21 -12.95
CA HIS A 117 -0.41 39.07 -13.02
C HIS A 117 -1.42 38.81 -11.89
N SER A 118 -0.96 38.21 -10.78
CA SER A 118 -1.84 37.75 -9.69
C SER A 118 -2.62 38.87 -8.99
N GLU A 119 -2.16 40.12 -9.09
CA GLU A 119 -2.85 41.28 -8.50
C GLU A 119 -4.03 41.78 -9.35
N THR A 120 -4.03 41.50 -10.65
CA THR A 120 -5.05 42.02 -11.59
C THR A 120 -6.08 40.97 -11.99
N VAL A 121 -5.65 39.72 -12.19
CA VAL A 121 -6.52 38.65 -12.70
C VAL A 121 -6.26 37.34 -11.96
N ILE A 122 -7.33 36.67 -11.55
CA ILE A 122 -7.28 35.31 -11.03
C ILE A 122 -7.45 34.35 -12.20
N VAL A 123 -6.43 33.53 -12.45
CA VAL A 123 -6.43 32.55 -13.54
C VAL A 123 -6.56 31.15 -12.95
N SER A 124 -7.55 30.41 -13.40
CA SER A 124 -7.68 28.97 -13.15
C SER A 124 -7.56 28.25 -14.48
N PHE A 125 -6.65 27.27 -14.54
CA PHE A 125 -6.34 26.53 -15.75
C PHE A 125 -6.28 25.04 -15.46
N GLN A 126 -6.57 24.24 -16.48
CA GLN A 126 -6.47 22.79 -16.46
C GLN A 126 -6.05 22.32 -17.85
N ALA A 127 -5.32 21.22 -17.91
CA ALA A 127 -5.04 20.49 -19.15
C ALA A 127 -5.37 19.01 -18.92
N GLU A 128 -5.57 18.24 -19.99
CA GLU A 128 -5.95 16.83 -19.88
C GLU A 128 -4.93 16.06 -19.04
N ARG A 129 -3.63 16.18 -19.35
CA ARG A 129 -2.53 15.53 -18.60
C ARG A 129 -2.38 15.94 -17.13
N SER A 130 -2.98 17.07 -16.72
CA SER A 130 -2.67 17.69 -15.42
C SER A 130 -3.16 16.84 -14.23
N VAL A 131 -4.19 16.02 -14.45
CA VAL A 131 -4.74 15.12 -13.43
C VAL A 131 -3.75 13.97 -13.16
N GLU A 132 -3.24 13.34 -14.22
CA GLU A 132 -2.26 12.25 -14.09
C GLU A 132 -0.94 12.75 -13.50
N ASP A 133 -0.45 13.91 -13.94
CA ASP A 133 0.78 14.51 -13.41
C ASP A 133 0.66 14.79 -11.90
N GLU A 134 -0.47 15.33 -11.46
CA GLU A 134 -0.69 15.65 -10.05
C GLU A 134 -0.86 14.38 -9.19
N ILE A 135 -1.52 13.33 -9.70
CA ILE A 135 -1.62 12.03 -9.01
C ILE A 135 -0.22 11.40 -8.85
N ASN A 136 0.60 11.44 -9.90
CA ASN A 136 1.95 10.88 -9.85
C ASN A 136 2.84 11.67 -8.87
N ARG A 137 2.75 13.00 -8.87
CA ARG A 137 3.49 13.87 -7.95
C ARG A 137 3.16 13.57 -6.48
N GLN A 138 1.89 13.35 -6.17
CA GLN A 138 1.46 12.99 -4.81
C GLN A 138 1.95 11.58 -4.43
N SER A 139 1.86 10.62 -5.36
CA SER A 139 2.32 9.24 -5.15
C SER A 139 3.82 9.17 -4.81
N ASP A 140 4.64 9.96 -5.50
CA ASP A 140 6.08 10.03 -5.23
C ASP A 140 6.41 10.68 -3.89
N ALA A 141 5.58 11.60 -3.41
CA ALA A 141 5.75 12.22 -2.09
C ALA A 141 5.45 11.25 -0.94
N ASP A 142 4.47 10.36 -1.13
CA ASP A 142 4.00 9.43 -0.09
C ASP A 142 4.89 8.18 0.08
N ILE A 143 5.70 7.82 -0.93
CA ILE A 143 6.52 6.60 -0.91
C ILE A 143 7.46 6.52 0.30
N LEU A 144 7.98 7.67 0.76
CA LEU A 144 8.87 7.73 1.92
C LEU A 144 8.11 7.41 3.22
N ILE A 145 6.89 7.92 3.36
CA ILE A 145 6.04 7.71 4.53
C ILE A 145 5.65 6.23 4.62
N VAL A 146 5.33 5.61 3.48
CA VAL A 146 5.06 4.17 3.38
C VAL A 146 6.28 3.33 3.79
N LEU A 147 7.48 3.72 3.37
CA LEU A 147 8.69 3.00 3.77
C LEU A 147 8.94 3.10 5.28
N ILE A 148 8.72 4.27 5.88
CA ILE A 148 8.84 4.47 7.33
C ILE A 148 7.78 3.65 8.08
N SER A 149 6.53 3.63 7.61
CA SER A 149 5.46 2.86 8.26
C SER A 149 5.75 1.36 8.24
N TYR A 150 6.29 0.82 7.13
CA TYR A 150 6.76 -0.57 7.09
C TYR A 150 7.93 -0.84 8.04
N LEU A 151 8.88 0.09 8.17
CA LEU A 151 9.99 -0.07 9.10
C LEU A 151 9.49 -0.09 10.56
N VAL A 152 8.58 0.80 10.92
CA VAL A 152 7.98 0.84 12.26
C VAL A 152 7.17 -0.42 12.53
N MET A 153 6.35 -0.85 11.57
CA MET A 153 5.56 -2.08 11.66
C MET A 153 6.47 -3.32 11.81
N PHE A 154 7.58 -3.38 11.07
CA PHE A 154 8.58 -4.44 11.19
C PHE A 154 9.19 -4.50 12.60
N VAL A 155 9.58 -3.35 13.15
CA VAL A 155 10.12 -3.26 14.51
C VAL A 155 9.05 -3.67 15.54
N TYR A 156 7.82 -3.18 15.37
CA TYR A 156 6.68 -3.53 16.23
C TYR A 156 6.44 -5.05 16.27
N VAL A 157 6.27 -5.69 15.11
CA VAL A 157 6.01 -7.13 15.03
C VAL A 157 7.18 -7.95 15.60
N SER A 158 8.42 -7.53 15.32
CA SER A 158 9.62 -8.18 15.85
C SER A 158 9.70 -8.12 17.38
N ILE A 159 9.24 -7.03 17.99
CA ILE A 159 9.17 -6.86 19.45
C ILE A 159 8.00 -7.66 20.04
N PHE A 160 6.82 -7.62 19.42
CA PHE A 160 5.62 -8.29 19.95
C PHE A 160 5.69 -9.81 19.93
N LEU A 161 6.35 -10.40 18.93
CA LEU A 161 6.63 -11.84 18.87
C LEU A 161 7.79 -12.26 19.79
N ALA A 162 8.57 -11.32 20.32
CA ALA A 162 9.63 -11.60 21.29
C ALA A 162 9.05 -11.73 22.70
N SER A 163 8.96 -12.96 23.21
CA SER A 163 8.66 -13.20 24.63
C SER A 163 9.86 -12.82 25.49
N TYR A 164 9.70 -11.80 26.32
CA TYR A 164 10.71 -11.35 27.27
C TYR A 164 10.55 -12.12 28.60
N ARG A 165 11.48 -13.03 28.92
CA ARG A 165 11.56 -13.62 30.27
C ARG A 165 12.49 -12.85 31.21
N SER A 166 13.53 -12.16 30.71
CA SER A 166 14.46 -11.38 31.54
C SER A 166 15.22 -10.31 30.74
N CYS A 167 15.42 -9.12 31.35
CA CYS A 167 16.10 -7.98 30.73
C CYS A 167 17.64 -8.16 30.65
N ARG A 168 18.20 -9.10 31.43
CA ARG A 168 19.66 -9.31 31.54
C ARG A 168 20.20 -10.35 30.55
N THR A 169 19.34 -11.22 30.03
CA THR A 169 19.64 -12.20 28.97
C THR A 169 19.05 -11.81 27.61
N LEU A 170 18.59 -10.56 27.48
CA LEU A 170 17.84 -10.04 26.34
C LEU A 170 18.48 -10.39 24.99
N PHE A 171 19.77 -10.09 24.78
CA PHE A 171 20.48 -10.40 23.52
C PHE A 171 20.70 -11.89 23.24
N VAL A 172 20.63 -12.76 24.25
CA VAL A 172 20.86 -14.21 24.12
C VAL A 172 19.54 -14.98 23.96
N ASP A 173 18.45 -14.49 24.57
CA ASP A 173 17.09 -15.07 24.50
C ASP A 173 16.19 -14.42 23.44
N LEU A 174 16.67 -13.38 22.75
CA LEU A 174 15.88 -12.63 21.78
C LEU A 174 15.39 -13.54 20.65
N ARG A 175 14.11 -13.90 20.72
CA ARG A 175 13.34 -14.63 19.70
C ARG A 175 13.15 -13.83 18.40
N ILE A 176 14.08 -12.93 18.09
CA ILE A 176 14.11 -12.12 16.87
C ILE A 176 14.08 -13.02 15.65
N THR A 177 14.70 -14.20 15.68
CA THR A 177 14.74 -15.09 14.51
C THR A 177 13.34 -15.55 14.06
N LEU A 178 12.41 -15.77 15.00
CA LEU A 178 11.02 -16.11 14.67
C LEU A 178 10.25 -14.90 14.14
N GLY A 179 10.40 -13.72 14.78
CA GLY A 179 9.76 -12.48 14.32
C GLY A 179 10.26 -12.02 12.94
N LEU A 180 11.57 -12.01 12.74
CA LEU A 180 12.23 -11.65 11.48
C LEU A 180 11.92 -12.68 10.38
N GLY A 181 11.87 -13.97 10.73
CA GLY A 181 11.41 -15.03 9.82
C GLY A 181 9.96 -14.86 9.39
N GLY A 182 9.08 -14.48 10.32
CA GLY A 182 7.67 -14.20 10.04
C GLY A 182 7.47 -13.06 9.05
N VAL A 183 8.14 -11.92 9.28
CA VAL A 183 8.04 -10.78 8.34
C VAL A 183 8.68 -11.10 6.99
N LEU A 184 9.81 -11.80 6.96
CA LEU A 184 10.44 -12.23 5.71
C LEU A 184 9.48 -13.08 4.86
N ILE A 185 8.73 -13.98 5.50
CA ILE A 185 7.72 -14.81 4.81
C ILE A 185 6.59 -13.98 4.23
N VAL A 186 6.11 -12.96 4.96
CA VAL A 186 5.09 -12.03 4.46
C VAL A 186 5.61 -11.25 3.24
N ILE A 187 6.85 -10.76 3.28
CA ILE A 187 7.43 -10.06 2.12
C ILE A 187 7.56 -11.00 0.92
N LEU A 188 8.06 -12.21 1.13
CA LEU A 188 8.20 -13.22 0.07
C LEU A 188 6.85 -13.61 -0.53
N SER A 189 5.78 -13.70 0.27
CA SER A 189 4.44 -14.03 -0.24
C SER A 189 3.85 -12.92 -1.10
N VAL A 190 3.98 -11.66 -0.70
CA VAL A 190 3.55 -10.51 -1.49
C VAL A 190 4.33 -10.43 -2.81
N VAL A 191 5.67 -10.54 -2.75
CA VAL A 191 6.52 -10.51 -3.95
C VAL A 191 6.17 -11.67 -4.89
N SER A 192 5.89 -12.86 -4.36
CA SER A 192 5.47 -14.01 -5.17
C SER A 192 4.12 -13.79 -5.85
N SER A 193 3.15 -13.19 -5.16
CA SER A 193 1.85 -12.85 -5.74
C SER A 193 1.98 -11.80 -6.85
N VAL A 194 2.71 -10.72 -6.59
CA VAL A 194 2.97 -9.67 -7.60
C VAL A 194 3.72 -10.24 -8.80
N GLY A 195 4.71 -11.11 -8.58
CA GLY A 195 5.46 -11.78 -9.64
C GLY A 195 4.61 -12.68 -10.51
N MET A 196 3.71 -13.47 -9.91
CA MET A 196 2.78 -14.34 -10.64
C MET A 196 1.86 -13.54 -11.56
N TRP A 197 1.24 -12.49 -11.04
CA TRP A 197 0.33 -11.63 -11.81
C TRP A 197 1.07 -10.77 -12.84
N SER A 198 2.28 -10.33 -12.53
CA SER A 198 3.18 -9.66 -13.49
C SER A 198 3.51 -10.57 -14.68
N TYR A 199 3.73 -11.88 -14.46
CA TYR A 199 3.95 -12.85 -15.53
C TYR A 199 2.71 -13.03 -16.44
N VAL A 200 1.50 -12.91 -15.88
CA VAL A 200 0.23 -12.93 -16.64
C VAL A 200 0.01 -11.60 -17.40
N GLY A 201 0.78 -10.55 -17.10
CA GLY A 201 0.72 -9.26 -17.77
C GLY A 201 -0.34 -8.31 -17.19
N THR A 202 -0.84 -8.56 -15.98
CA THR A 202 -1.75 -7.62 -15.31
C THR A 202 -0.95 -6.48 -14.66
N PRO A 203 -1.30 -5.21 -14.89
CA PRO A 203 -0.59 -4.08 -14.31
C PRO A 203 -0.82 -4.01 -12.79
N ALA A 204 0.26 -3.87 -12.03
CA ALA A 204 0.17 -3.59 -10.60
C ALA A 204 -0.16 -2.11 -10.38
N THR A 205 -1.14 -1.81 -9.54
CA THR A 205 -1.53 -0.45 -9.17
C THR A 205 -0.85 -0.03 -7.87
N LEU A 206 -0.75 1.28 -7.61
CA LEU A 206 -0.14 1.82 -6.38
C LEU A 206 -0.81 1.26 -5.11
N ILE A 207 -2.15 1.15 -5.13
CA ILE A 207 -2.97 0.64 -4.02
C ILE A 207 -2.54 -0.79 -3.61
N ILE A 208 -2.15 -1.64 -4.57
CA ILE A 208 -1.72 -3.01 -4.31
C ILE A 208 -0.42 -3.02 -3.49
N ILE A 209 0.54 -2.18 -3.88
CA ILE A 209 1.86 -2.11 -3.22
C ILE A 209 1.71 -1.55 -1.80
N GLU A 210 0.77 -0.65 -1.58
CA GLU A 210 0.52 -0.04 -0.27
C GLU A 210 -0.30 -0.95 0.66
N VAL A 211 -1.47 -1.44 0.23
CA VAL A 211 -2.43 -2.08 1.15
C VAL A 211 -2.15 -3.56 1.39
N ILE A 212 -1.72 -4.30 0.36
CA ILE A 212 -1.59 -5.77 0.46
C ILE A 212 -0.56 -6.20 1.51
N PRO A 213 0.63 -5.58 1.62
CA PRO A 213 1.56 -5.98 2.66
C PRO A 213 1.00 -5.84 4.08
N PHE A 214 0.21 -4.79 4.37
CA PHE A 214 -0.44 -4.65 5.68
C PHE A 214 -1.47 -5.74 5.94
N LEU A 215 -2.29 -6.04 4.93
CA LEU A 215 -3.32 -7.07 4.99
C LEU A 215 -2.71 -8.45 5.23
N VAL A 216 -1.72 -8.83 4.43
CA VAL A 216 -1.05 -10.14 4.53
C VAL A 216 -0.23 -10.24 5.81
N LEU A 217 0.35 -9.13 6.29
CA LEU A 217 1.01 -9.13 7.59
C LEU A 217 0.02 -9.38 8.73
N ALA A 218 -1.16 -8.75 8.72
CA ALA A 218 -2.15 -8.93 9.78
C ALA A 218 -2.61 -10.39 9.89
N VAL A 219 -2.99 -11.00 8.76
CA VAL A 219 -3.34 -12.43 8.68
C VAL A 219 -2.14 -13.31 9.03
N GLY A 220 -0.98 -12.97 8.49
CA GLY A 220 0.21 -13.80 8.60
C GLY A 220 0.74 -13.87 10.03
N VAL A 221 0.76 -12.74 10.74
CA VAL A 221 1.18 -12.67 12.14
C VAL A 221 0.23 -13.45 13.06
N ASP A 222 -1.08 -13.42 12.81
CA ASP A 222 -2.06 -14.18 13.59
C ASP A 222 -1.79 -15.69 13.51
N ASN A 223 -1.63 -16.23 12.30
CA ASN A 223 -1.30 -17.65 12.08
C ASN A 223 0.03 -18.05 12.76
N ILE A 224 1.05 -17.18 12.66
CA ILE A 224 2.34 -17.40 13.30
C ILE A 224 2.20 -17.40 14.82
N PHE A 225 1.44 -16.46 15.37
CA PHE A 225 1.24 -16.32 16.81
C PHE A 225 0.53 -17.54 17.40
N ILE A 226 -0.55 -18.00 16.77
CA ILE A 226 -1.28 -19.20 17.21
C ILE A 226 -0.34 -20.42 17.19
N LEU A 227 0.47 -20.58 16.14
CA LEU A 227 1.36 -21.73 16.00
C LEU A 227 2.51 -21.71 17.02
N VAL A 228 3.13 -20.54 17.27
CA VAL A 228 4.18 -20.40 18.29
C VAL A 228 3.62 -20.56 19.70
N HIS A 229 2.43 -20.02 19.96
CA HIS A 229 1.79 -20.11 21.27
C HIS A 229 1.41 -21.56 21.62
N ASP A 230 0.78 -22.31 20.70
CA ASP A 230 0.44 -23.72 20.95
C ASP A 230 1.70 -24.59 21.10
N PHE A 231 2.76 -24.29 20.33
CA PHE A 231 4.05 -24.94 20.51
C PHE A 231 4.59 -24.71 21.92
N GLU A 232 4.60 -23.48 22.42
CA GLU A 232 5.10 -23.15 23.76
C GLU A 232 4.22 -23.66 24.89
N PHE A 233 2.90 -23.71 24.68
CA PHE A 233 1.98 -24.29 25.63
C PHE A 233 2.27 -25.79 25.84
N ASP A 234 2.54 -26.55 24.76
CA ASP A 234 2.96 -27.94 24.85
C ASP A 234 4.33 -28.10 25.57
N GLU A 235 5.17 -27.05 25.62
CA GLU A 235 6.43 -27.05 26.39
C GLU A 235 6.13 -27.05 27.88
N GLN A 236 5.29 -26.10 28.27
CA GLN A 236 4.97 -25.85 29.67
C GLN A 236 4.18 -27.02 30.26
N GLU A 237 3.28 -27.63 29.48
CA GLU A 237 2.55 -28.82 29.90
C GLU A 237 3.50 -30.02 30.13
N ALA A 238 4.45 -30.25 29.20
CA ALA A 238 5.45 -31.30 29.37
C ALA A 238 6.36 -31.07 30.58
N ASP A 239 6.85 -29.84 30.79
CA ASP A 239 7.68 -29.47 31.94
C ASP A 239 6.93 -29.66 33.28
N GLN A 240 5.64 -29.30 33.33
CA GLN A 240 4.81 -29.49 34.51
C GLN A 240 4.59 -30.98 34.83
N ILE A 241 4.35 -31.82 33.81
CA ILE A 241 4.19 -33.26 34.00
C ILE A 241 5.48 -33.87 34.54
N LEU A 242 6.63 -33.55 33.94
CA LEU A 242 7.95 -34.03 34.40
C LEU A 242 8.23 -33.62 35.86
N CYS A 243 7.98 -32.37 36.23
CA CYS A 243 8.13 -31.90 37.62
C CYS A 243 7.20 -32.64 38.59
N SER A 244 5.99 -32.99 38.14
CA SER A 244 5.02 -33.74 38.95
C SER A 244 5.44 -35.19 39.16
N GLU A 245 6.03 -35.83 38.13
CA GLU A 245 6.57 -37.19 38.20
C GLU A 245 7.81 -37.25 39.07
N GLU A 246 8.74 -36.31 38.93
CA GLU A 246 9.93 -36.21 39.77
C GLU A 246 9.55 -36.00 41.25
N ARG A 247 8.58 -35.11 41.52
CA ARG A 247 8.04 -34.93 42.88
C ARG A 247 7.38 -36.20 43.40
N ARG A 248 6.65 -36.94 42.56
CA ARG A 248 6.02 -38.23 42.93
C ARG A 248 7.07 -39.31 43.23
N GLN A 249 8.15 -39.37 42.47
CA GLN A 249 9.28 -40.26 42.68
C GLN A 249 9.97 -39.95 44.02
N ASN A 250 10.26 -38.67 44.28
CA ASN A 250 10.87 -38.22 45.54
C ASN A 250 9.97 -38.54 46.76
N CYS A 251 8.64 -38.39 46.63
CA CYS A 251 7.70 -38.80 47.68
C CYS A 251 7.60 -40.32 47.87
N ALA A 252 7.74 -41.12 46.80
CA ALA A 252 7.74 -42.58 46.89
C ALA A 252 8.99 -43.11 47.59
N VAL A 253 10.17 -42.58 47.24
CA VAL A 253 11.46 -42.93 47.87
C VAL A 253 11.48 -42.54 49.35
N GLY A 254 10.98 -41.35 49.70
CA GLY A 254 10.87 -40.90 51.09
C GLY A 254 9.92 -41.73 51.96
N ARG A 255 9.00 -42.51 51.35
CA ARG A 255 8.13 -43.45 52.07
C ARG A 255 8.79 -44.81 52.32
N SER A 256 9.72 -45.23 51.46
CA SER A 256 10.39 -46.52 51.54
C SER A 256 11.65 -46.52 52.43
N ASN A 257 12.25 -45.35 52.72
CA ASN A 257 13.46 -45.27 53.52
C ASN A 257 13.53 -43.95 54.31
N PRO A 258 13.38 -43.92 55.66
CA PRO A 258 13.39 -42.67 56.45
C PRO A 258 14.73 -41.93 56.49
N ASP A 259 15.85 -42.61 56.20
CA ASP A 259 17.21 -42.07 56.30
C ASP A 259 17.77 -41.50 54.97
N TRP A 260 16.91 -41.35 53.96
CA TRP A 260 17.30 -41.00 52.58
C TRP A 260 18.02 -39.66 52.42
N ALA A 261 17.82 -38.70 53.33
CA ALA A 261 18.47 -37.38 53.27
C ALA A 261 20.00 -37.42 53.47
N SER A 262 20.56 -38.57 53.87
CA SER A 262 22.00 -38.76 54.09
C SER A 262 22.71 -39.59 53.02
N GLN A 263 21.97 -40.12 52.03
CA GLN A 263 22.49 -41.03 50.99
C GLN A 263 22.26 -40.57 49.55
N VAL A 264 21.77 -39.36 49.33
CA VAL A 264 21.76 -38.76 47.98
C VAL A 264 23.17 -38.27 47.65
N GLY A 265 24.07 -39.23 47.43
CA GLY A 265 25.23 -39.02 46.58
C GLY A 265 24.75 -39.03 45.13
N ASP A 266 25.24 -38.07 44.36
CA ASP A 266 25.18 -38.04 42.91
C ASP A 266 25.50 -39.44 42.38
N ASP A 267 24.56 -40.07 41.67
CA ASP A 267 24.80 -41.09 40.63
C ASP A 267 23.49 -41.82 40.30
N VAL A 268 22.62 -41.14 39.55
CA VAL A 268 21.93 -41.85 38.46
C VAL A 268 22.83 -41.64 37.25
N PRO A 269 23.55 -42.66 36.77
CA PRO A 269 24.33 -42.52 35.56
C PRO A 269 23.35 -42.22 34.43
N LEU A 270 23.29 -40.96 34.01
CA LEU A 270 22.70 -40.59 32.74
C LEU A 270 23.62 -41.18 31.68
N HIS A 271 23.39 -42.43 31.30
CA HIS A 271 24.13 -43.07 30.23
C HIS A 271 24.12 -42.11 29.03
N PRO A 272 25.29 -41.62 28.57
CA PRO A 272 25.34 -40.74 27.42
C PRO A 272 24.94 -41.60 26.23
N HIS A 273 23.69 -41.45 25.78
CA HIS A 273 23.27 -42.06 24.54
C HIS A 273 24.22 -41.57 23.45
N PRO A 274 24.92 -42.45 22.71
CA PRO A 274 25.92 -42.05 21.72
C PRO A 274 25.36 -41.23 20.56
N ASN A 275 24.05 -40.96 20.54
CA ASN A 275 23.34 -40.16 19.56
C ASN A 275 22.38 -39.12 20.20
N LEU A 276 22.79 -38.44 21.29
CA LEU A 276 21.98 -37.41 21.97
C LEU A 276 21.38 -36.37 21.01
N THR A 277 22.17 -35.90 20.03
CA THR A 277 21.72 -34.95 19.00
C THR A 277 20.59 -35.51 18.14
N GLN A 278 20.59 -36.82 17.88
CA GLN A 278 19.55 -37.48 17.10
C GLN A 278 18.27 -37.67 17.91
N THR A 279 18.39 -37.99 19.20
CA THR A 279 17.26 -38.07 20.13
C THR A 279 16.56 -36.71 20.27
N ILE A 280 17.32 -35.62 20.46
CA ILE A 280 16.77 -34.25 20.52
C ILE A 280 16.04 -33.90 19.21
N ARG A 281 16.63 -34.22 18.05
CA ARG A 281 15.98 -33.97 16.75
C ARG A 281 14.65 -34.70 16.60
N ALA A 282 14.56 -35.95 17.06
CA ALA A 282 13.34 -36.76 16.99
C ALA A 282 12.25 -36.22 17.92
N ILE A 283 12.60 -35.84 19.16
CA ILE A 283 11.66 -35.27 20.13
C ILE A 283 11.09 -33.95 19.61
N VAL A 284 11.95 -33.02 19.15
CA VAL A 284 11.51 -31.74 18.60
C VAL A 284 10.63 -31.94 17.37
N ALA A 285 10.99 -32.84 16.45
CA ALA A 285 10.19 -33.13 15.26
C ALA A 285 8.81 -33.73 15.60
N ALA A 286 8.75 -34.68 16.53
CA ALA A 286 7.48 -35.26 16.99
C ALA A 286 6.58 -34.21 17.66
N ARG A 287 7.18 -33.28 18.40
CA ARG A 287 6.49 -32.19 19.07
C ARG A 287 5.91 -31.18 18.09
N VAL A 288 6.73 -30.68 17.16
CA VAL A 288 6.27 -29.81 16.06
C VAL A 288 5.17 -30.49 15.25
N GLY A 289 5.30 -31.80 14.99
CA GLY A 289 4.26 -32.58 14.31
C GLY A 289 2.93 -32.64 15.07
N ARG A 290 2.96 -32.79 16.40
CA ARG A 290 1.76 -32.75 17.26
C ARG A 290 1.10 -31.37 17.26
N THR A 291 1.87 -30.30 17.45
CA THR A 291 1.38 -28.90 17.37
C THR A 291 0.76 -28.62 16.00
N LEU A 292 1.44 -28.96 14.92
CA LEU A 292 0.94 -28.76 13.56
C LEU A 292 -0.33 -29.60 13.29
N GLY A 293 -0.44 -30.79 13.86
CA GLY A 293 -1.63 -31.63 13.77
C GLY A 293 -2.85 -31.05 14.51
N ARG A 294 -2.65 -30.25 15.57
CA ARG A 294 -3.73 -29.60 16.33
C ARG A 294 -4.15 -28.27 15.71
N VAL A 295 -3.19 -27.41 15.36
CA VAL A 295 -3.45 -26.04 14.91
C VAL A 295 -3.56 -25.91 13.39
N GLY A 296 -2.81 -26.74 12.64
CA GLY A 296 -2.72 -26.69 11.19
C GLY A 296 -4.07 -26.73 10.46
N PRO A 297 -5.04 -27.59 10.84
CA PRO A 297 -6.36 -27.59 10.21
C PRO A 297 -7.11 -26.26 10.34
N SER A 298 -6.97 -25.57 11.48
CA SER A 298 -7.60 -24.25 11.71
C SER A 298 -6.97 -23.19 10.81
N ILE A 299 -5.64 -23.14 10.73
CA ILE A 299 -4.88 -22.19 9.88
C ILE A 299 -5.20 -22.42 8.40
N LEU A 300 -5.34 -23.69 7.98
CA LEU A 300 -5.71 -24.03 6.60
C LEU A 300 -7.13 -23.56 6.29
N LEU A 301 -8.08 -23.79 7.19
CA LEU A 301 -9.48 -23.40 7.00
C LEU A 301 -9.62 -21.88 6.87
N THR A 302 -8.99 -21.11 7.76
CA THR A 302 -9.04 -19.64 7.71
C THR A 302 -8.40 -19.10 6.43
N SER A 303 -7.18 -19.54 6.10
CA SER A 303 -6.44 -19.05 4.93
C SER A 303 -7.16 -19.36 3.61
N VAL A 304 -7.75 -20.56 3.49
CA VAL A 304 -8.55 -20.93 2.30
C VAL A 304 -9.83 -20.11 2.23
N ALA A 305 -10.53 -19.92 3.36
CA ALA A 305 -11.75 -19.12 3.38
C ALA A 305 -11.50 -17.65 2.99
N GLU A 306 -10.43 -17.04 3.51
CA GLU A 306 -10.01 -15.68 3.15
C GLU A 306 -9.62 -15.59 1.68
N SER A 307 -8.80 -16.51 1.19
CA SER A 307 -8.39 -16.54 -0.22
C SER A 307 -9.61 -16.65 -1.16
N VAL A 308 -10.55 -17.56 -0.87
CA VAL A 308 -11.80 -17.70 -1.62
C VAL A 308 -12.66 -16.44 -1.54
N ALA A 309 -12.75 -15.80 -0.37
CA ALA A 309 -13.49 -14.55 -0.22
C ALA A 309 -12.91 -13.41 -1.08
N PHE A 310 -11.57 -13.27 -1.11
CA PHE A 310 -10.91 -12.31 -2.02
C PHE A 310 -11.11 -12.68 -3.49
N PHE A 311 -11.03 -13.96 -3.86
CA PHE A 311 -11.34 -14.37 -5.23
C PHE A 311 -12.79 -14.08 -5.61
N CYS A 312 -13.77 -14.26 -4.72
CA CYS A 312 -15.15 -13.82 -4.94
C CYS A 312 -15.26 -12.29 -5.12
N GLY A 313 -14.44 -11.51 -4.39
CA GLY A 313 -14.33 -10.06 -4.56
C GLY A 313 -13.85 -9.61 -5.95
N SER A 314 -13.17 -10.50 -6.70
CA SER A 314 -12.76 -10.22 -8.08
C SER A 314 -13.91 -10.18 -9.09
N LEU A 315 -15.13 -10.61 -8.70
CA LEU A 315 -16.32 -10.53 -9.55
C LEU A 315 -16.87 -9.09 -9.68
N THR A 316 -16.30 -8.14 -8.96
CA THR A 316 -16.69 -6.73 -9.02
C THR A 316 -16.35 -6.10 -10.39
N SER A 317 -17.19 -5.16 -10.82
CA SER A 317 -17.02 -4.45 -12.10
C SER A 317 -15.94 -3.38 -12.07
N MET A 318 -15.55 -2.91 -10.88
CA MET A 318 -14.51 -1.90 -10.71
C MET A 318 -13.12 -2.52 -10.91
N PRO A 319 -12.33 -2.09 -11.92
CA PRO A 319 -11.07 -2.74 -12.27
C PRO A 319 -10.02 -2.66 -11.16
N ALA A 320 -10.00 -1.56 -10.40
CA ALA A 320 -9.08 -1.38 -9.28
C ALA A 320 -9.34 -2.41 -8.15
N VAL A 321 -10.61 -2.58 -7.75
CA VAL A 321 -11.01 -3.53 -6.72
C VAL A 321 -10.81 -4.98 -7.19
N ARG A 322 -11.13 -5.26 -8.46
CA ARG A 322 -10.91 -6.57 -9.04
C ARG A 322 -9.43 -6.97 -9.04
N ALA A 323 -8.54 -6.08 -9.46
CA ALA A 323 -7.11 -6.33 -9.43
C ALA A 323 -6.61 -6.52 -7.99
N PHE A 324 -6.98 -5.64 -7.07
CA PHE A 324 -6.64 -5.77 -5.65
C PHE A 324 -7.05 -7.13 -5.08
N ALA A 325 -8.28 -7.57 -5.35
CA ALA A 325 -8.81 -8.82 -4.82
C ALA A 325 -8.09 -10.06 -5.38
N LEU A 326 -7.71 -10.06 -6.66
CA LEU A 326 -6.91 -11.14 -7.27
C LEU A 326 -5.51 -11.25 -6.66
N TYR A 327 -4.83 -10.11 -6.44
CA TYR A 327 -3.49 -10.09 -5.86
C TYR A 327 -3.53 -10.48 -4.38
N ALA A 328 -4.51 -10.00 -3.62
CA ALA A 328 -4.68 -10.35 -2.21
C ALA A 328 -4.99 -11.85 -2.02
N GLY A 329 -5.90 -12.42 -2.82
CA GLY A 329 -6.25 -13.83 -2.74
C GLY A 329 -5.07 -14.78 -2.99
N VAL A 330 -4.22 -14.45 -3.98
CA VAL A 330 -2.98 -15.20 -4.27
C VAL A 330 -1.92 -14.97 -3.19
N ALA A 331 -1.78 -13.74 -2.67
CA ALA A 331 -0.80 -13.43 -1.63
C ALA A 331 -1.08 -14.18 -0.33
N ILE A 332 -2.34 -14.28 0.10
CA ILE A 332 -2.74 -15.06 1.28
C ILE A 332 -2.45 -16.54 1.07
N LEU A 333 -2.71 -17.07 -0.13
CA LEU A 333 -2.44 -18.46 -0.46
C LEU A 333 -0.93 -18.77 -0.40
N PHE A 334 -0.09 -17.92 -1.00
CA PHE A 334 1.37 -18.07 -0.89
C PHE A 334 1.86 -17.87 0.53
N ASN A 335 1.26 -16.96 1.29
CA ASN A 335 1.57 -16.74 2.69
C ASN A 335 1.31 -18.01 3.50
N PHE A 336 0.15 -18.64 3.34
CA PHE A 336 -0.17 -19.92 3.96
C PHE A 336 0.84 -21.02 3.62
N LEU A 337 1.18 -21.17 2.33
CA LEU A 337 2.16 -22.19 1.91
C LEU A 337 3.53 -21.94 2.55
N LEU A 338 4.03 -20.69 2.49
CA LEU A 338 5.31 -20.34 3.10
C LEU A 338 5.28 -20.48 4.62
N GLN A 339 4.16 -20.25 5.28
CA GLN A 339 4.00 -20.49 6.71
C GLN A 339 4.10 -21.99 7.05
N ILE A 340 3.32 -22.85 6.39
CA ILE A 340 3.33 -24.28 6.71
C ILE A 340 4.67 -24.94 6.37
N PHE A 341 5.36 -24.51 5.31
CA PHE A 341 6.63 -25.11 4.92
C PHE A 341 7.84 -24.41 5.53
N ALA A 342 8.01 -23.11 5.28
CA ALA A 342 9.22 -22.38 5.65
C ALA A 342 9.21 -21.95 7.13
N PHE A 343 8.08 -21.44 7.64
CA PHE A 343 8.02 -21.02 9.05
C PHE A 343 8.14 -22.21 9.99
N VAL A 344 7.43 -23.31 9.73
CA VAL A 344 7.53 -24.53 10.55
C VAL A 344 8.96 -25.09 10.53
N ALA A 345 9.64 -25.08 9.38
CA ALA A 345 11.05 -25.47 9.30
C ALA A 345 11.94 -24.56 10.15
N LEU A 346 11.74 -23.24 10.08
CA LEU A 346 12.46 -22.25 10.88
C LEU A 346 12.21 -22.44 12.38
N LEU A 347 10.96 -22.69 12.79
CA LEU A 347 10.59 -23.00 14.17
C LEU A 347 11.27 -24.28 14.66
N THR A 348 11.34 -25.31 13.82
CA THR A 348 12.02 -26.56 14.16
C THR A 348 13.52 -26.34 14.37
N LEU A 349 14.14 -25.48 13.54
CA LEU A 349 15.55 -25.10 13.69
C LEU A 349 15.78 -24.26 14.96
N ASP A 350 14.89 -23.31 15.26
CA ASP A 350 14.99 -22.49 16.47
C ASP A 350 14.83 -23.36 17.73
N ALA A 351 13.85 -24.26 17.77
CA ALA A 351 13.66 -25.21 18.86
C ALA A 351 14.89 -26.11 19.08
N ARG A 352 15.51 -26.60 17.99
CA ARG A 352 16.77 -27.36 18.06
C ARG A 352 17.91 -26.53 18.63
N ARG A 353 18.04 -25.27 18.21
CA ARG A 353 19.07 -24.35 18.74
C ARG A 353 18.88 -24.14 20.24
N ARG A 354 17.65 -23.95 20.71
CA ARG A 354 17.35 -23.77 22.15
C ARG A 354 17.69 -25.00 22.98
N ALA A 355 17.31 -26.19 22.51
CA ALA A 355 17.61 -27.45 23.21
C ALA A 355 19.12 -27.65 23.41
N VAL A 356 19.95 -27.24 22.43
CA VAL A 356 21.41 -27.30 22.54
C VAL A 356 21.95 -26.21 23.47
N SER A 357 21.43 -24.99 23.38
CA SER A 357 21.88 -23.85 24.20
C SER A 357 21.63 -24.06 25.69
N MET A 358 20.48 -24.62 26.08
CA MET A 358 20.20 -24.93 27.49
C MET A 358 21.23 -25.93 28.04
N ASN A 359 21.59 -26.96 27.26
CA ASN A 359 22.52 -27.99 27.72
C ASN A 359 23.95 -27.45 27.96
N ILE A 360 24.42 -26.52 27.12
CA ILE A 360 25.72 -25.85 27.31
C ILE A 360 25.71 -25.01 28.58
N THR A 361 24.64 -24.25 28.83
CA THR A 361 24.52 -23.44 30.05
C THR A 361 24.47 -24.31 31.30
N TYR A 362 23.71 -25.42 31.31
CA TYR A 362 23.68 -26.36 32.44
C TYR A 362 25.05 -27.02 32.66
N THR A 363 25.76 -27.41 31.61
CA THR A 363 27.10 -28.02 31.72
C THR A 363 28.13 -27.02 32.26
N ILE A 364 28.07 -25.75 31.84
CA ILE A 364 28.94 -24.68 32.35
C ILE A 364 28.57 -24.34 33.80
N LEU A 365 27.28 -24.29 34.16
CA LEU A 365 26.85 -24.03 35.53
C LEU A 365 27.26 -25.16 36.47
N LEU A 366 27.11 -26.42 36.06
CA LEU A 366 27.57 -27.60 36.80
C LEU A 366 29.09 -27.59 36.96
N GLN A 367 29.85 -27.25 35.91
CA GLN A 367 31.30 -27.10 36.05
C GLN A 367 31.68 -25.97 37.01
N ILE A 368 30.99 -24.84 37.02
CA ILE A 368 31.27 -23.73 37.94
C ILE A 368 30.90 -24.07 39.39
N ILE A 369 29.81 -24.83 39.61
CA ILE A 369 29.35 -25.24 40.94
C ILE A 369 30.22 -26.36 41.53
N PHE A 370 30.75 -27.28 40.70
CA PHE A 370 31.63 -28.37 41.15
C PHE A 370 33.13 -28.02 41.20
N LEU A 371 33.54 -26.85 40.71
CA LEU A 371 34.93 -26.36 40.80
C LEU A 371 35.20 -25.44 42.01
N HIS A 372 34.27 -25.33 42.95
CA HIS A 372 34.43 -24.57 44.18
C HIS A 372 34.02 -25.38 45.41
#